data_AF-A0A2G5B934-F1
#
_entry.id   AF-A0A2G5B934-F1
#
_cell.length_a   1.000
_cell.length_b   1.000
_cell.length_c   1.000
_cell.angle_alpha   90.00
_cell.angle_beta   90.00
_cell.angle_gamma   90.00
#
_symmetry.space_group_name_H-M   'P 1'
#
loop_
_entity.id
_entity.type
_entity.pdbx_description
1 polymer ?
#
loop_
_entity_poly.entity_id
_entity_poly.type
_entity_poly.pdbx_seq_one_letter_code
_entity_poly.pdbx_strand_id
1 'polypeptide(L)'
;MADDGVDEEITLTGVAGLTLEAGEEWINITELMDRGTQALEEGELMKATSFGLFDAMTSIEVMDPRLDMGLMTDEDRAEKELWDIGRRLTLPQTLWIAEQVFSSEMTWHSSAALVQTLYTCNYITADRIGITIGSGTQNPGRDMVLYPLLVATGACCQRVWDEYTRGNVYGDEDV
;
A
#
# COMPACT_ATOMS: atom_id res chain seq x y z
N MET A 1 -42.36 22.70 24.07
CA MET A 1 -41.44 22.96 22.94
C MET A 1 -40.30 21.96 23.14
N ALA A 2 -40.61 20.67 23.03
CA ALA A 2 -40.72 19.92 21.78
C ALA A 2 -39.36 19.84 21.10
N ASP A 3 -38.61 18.80 21.46
CA ASP A 3 -37.78 18.06 20.52
C ASP A 3 -37.66 16.63 21.07
N ASP A 4 -38.61 15.80 20.63
CA ASP A 4 -38.62 14.36 20.87
C ASP A 4 -37.48 13.75 20.05
N GLY A 5 -36.32 13.57 20.68
CA GLY A 5 -35.25 12.74 20.16
C GLY A 5 -35.68 11.28 20.25
N VAL A 6 -36.29 10.79 19.17
CA VAL A 6 -36.59 9.37 18.98
C VAL A 6 -35.27 8.64 18.95
N ASP A 7 -34.93 7.98 20.07
CA ASP A 7 -33.98 6.87 20.08
C ASP A 7 -34.60 5.78 19.20
N GLU A 8 -34.31 5.85 17.90
CA GLU A 8 -34.61 4.79 16.95
C GLU A 8 -33.73 3.60 17.32
N GLU A 9 -34.26 2.79 18.24
CA GLU A 9 -33.85 1.40 18.44
C GLU A 9 -33.87 0.74 17.06
N ILE A 10 -32.68 0.57 16.45
CA ILE A 10 -32.50 -0.17 15.21
C ILE A 10 -32.82 -1.63 15.52
N THR A 11 -34.10 -1.93 15.55
CA THR A 11 -34.64 -3.28 15.65
C THR A 11 -34.46 -3.89 14.27
N LEU A 12 -33.36 -4.64 14.10
CA LEU A 12 -33.25 -5.60 13.01
C LEU A 12 -34.29 -6.69 13.24
N THR A 13 -35.53 -6.42 12.83
CA THR A 13 -36.64 -7.38 12.85
C THR A 13 -36.28 -8.55 11.94
N GLY A 14 -35.73 -9.60 12.53
CA GLY A 14 -35.35 -10.81 11.82
C GLY A 14 -34.63 -11.85 12.67
N VAL A 15 -33.97 -11.47 13.78
CA VAL A 15 -33.21 -12.45 14.55
C VAL A 15 -33.42 -12.28 16.06
N ALA A 16 -34.37 -13.06 16.60
CA ALA A 16 -34.60 -13.13 18.04
C ALA A 16 -33.32 -13.55 18.78
N GLY A 17 -32.93 -12.79 19.81
CA GLY A 17 -31.99 -13.25 20.85
C GLY A 17 -30.56 -12.67 20.85
N LEU A 18 -30.27 -11.52 20.25
CA LEU A 18 -29.00 -10.83 20.51
C LEU A 18 -29.22 -9.67 21.49
N THR A 19 -28.64 -9.76 22.69
CA THR A 19 -28.50 -8.64 23.63
C THR A 19 -27.23 -7.87 23.27
N LEU A 20 -27.39 -6.60 22.89
CA LEU A 20 -26.31 -5.69 22.55
C LEU A 20 -25.93 -4.91 23.81
N GLU A 21 -24.75 -5.19 24.38
CA GLU A 21 -24.19 -4.39 25.47
C GLU A 21 -23.61 -3.10 24.85
N ALA A 22 -24.15 -1.95 25.26
CA ALA A 22 -23.78 -0.64 24.73
C ALA A 22 -22.79 0.07 25.68
N GLY A 23 -21.55 0.16 25.24
CA GLY A 23 -20.56 1.16 25.65
C GLY A 23 -19.96 1.80 24.40
N GLU A 24 -19.01 2.72 24.52
CA GLU A 24 -18.18 3.23 23.40
C GLU A 24 -17.25 2.12 22.83
N GLU A 25 -17.84 0.98 22.52
CA GLU A 25 -17.34 -0.37 22.74
C GLU A 25 -17.72 -1.19 21.51
N TRP A 26 -16.71 -1.74 20.83
CA TRP A 26 -16.93 -2.54 19.64
C TRP A 26 -17.81 -3.73 19.98
N ILE A 27 -18.97 -3.80 19.35
CA ILE A 27 -19.91 -4.90 19.53
C ILE A 27 -19.50 -6.05 18.61
N ASN A 28 -19.30 -7.24 19.19
CA ASN A 28 -19.06 -8.44 18.40
C ASN A 28 -20.35 -8.89 17.70
N ILE A 29 -20.34 -8.87 16.36
CA ILE A 29 -21.47 -9.27 15.52
C ILE A 29 -21.24 -10.59 14.77
N THR A 30 -20.21 -11.37 15.12
CA THR A 30 -19.83 -12.59 14.38
C THR A 30 -20.97 -13.60 14.34
N GLU A 31 -21.68 -13.83 15.44
CA GLU A 31 -22.82 -14.75 15.49
C GLU A 31 -24.03 -14.25 14.67
N LEU A 32 -24.21 -12.94 14.58
CA LEU A 32 -25.25 -12.35 13.74
C LEU A 32 -24.94 -12.59 12.26
N MET A 33 -23.69 -12.37 11.86
CA MET A 33 -23.25 -12.59 10.48
C MET A 33 -23.34 -14.07 10.09
N ASP A 34 -22.91 -14.99 10.95
CA ASP A 34 -22.95 -16.43 10.67
C ASP A 34 -24.39 -16.98 10.55
N ARG A 35 -25.33 -16.48 11.36
CA ARG A 35 -26.75 -16.82 11.19
C ARG A 35 -27.33 -16.21 9.92
N GLY A 36 -26.94 -14.99 9.57
CA GLY A 36 -27.37 -14.31 8.35
C GLY A 36 -26.92 -15.05 7.08
N THR A 37 -25.70 -15.57 7.07
CA THR A 37 -25.15 -16.32 5.91
C THR A 37 -25.79 -17.70 5.77
N GLN A 38 -26.16 -18.38 6.87
CA GLN A 38 -26.88 -19.66 6.83
C GLN A 38 -28.29 -19.55 6.23
N ALA A 39 -28.88 -18.35 6.21
CA ALA A 39 -30.19 -18.12 5.63
C ALA A 39 -30.16 -17.90 4.10
N LEU A 40 -28.98 -17.75 3.49
CA LEU A 40 -28.82 -17.57 2.05
C LEU A 40 -28.87 -18.92 1.33
N GLU A 41 -29.60 -18.98 0.20
CA GLU A 41 -29.61 -20.15 -0.67
C GLU A 41 -28.38 -20.18 -1.60
N GLU A 42 -28.07 -21.36 -2.16
CA GLU A 42 -26.97 -21.50 -3.12
C GLU A 42 -27.20 -20.60 -4.34
N GLY A 43 -26.24 -19.72 -4.63
CA GLY A 43 -26.32 -18.76 -5.73
C GLY A 43 -26.89 -17.39 -5.35
N GLU A 44 -27.33 -17.21 -4.10
CA GLU A 44 -27.71 -15.89 -3.59
C GLU A 44 -26.48 -15.12 -3.08
N LEU A 45 -26.51 -13.80 -3.27
CA LEU A 45 -25.48 -12.89 -2.80
C LEU A 45 -26.10 -11.62 -2.26
N MET A 46 -25.82 -11.32 -0.98
CA MET A 46 -26.17 -10.05 -0.38
C MET A 46 -25.09 -9.02 -0.71
N LYS A 47 -25.47 -7.94 -1.39
CA LYS A 47 -24.59 -6.81 -1.72
C LYS A 47 -25.37 -5.51 -1.75
N ALA A 48 -24.66 -4.39 -1.65
CA ALA A 48 -25.26 -3.08 -1.92
C ALA A 48 -25.77 -3.00 -3.37
N THR A 49 -26.88 -2.30 -3.59
CA THR A 49 -27.47 -2.13 -4.94
C THR A 49 -26.51 -1.42 -5.90
N SER A 50 -25.70 -0.49 -5.38
CA SER A 50 -24.68 0.24 -6.15
C SER A 50 -23.42 -0.55 -6.48
N PHE A 51 -23.17 -1.68 -5.82
CA PHE A 51 -21.93 -2.42 -5.97
C PHE A 51 -22.03 -3.44 -7.11
N GLY A 52 -21.19 -3.30 -8.14
CA GLY A 52 -21.15 -4.22 -9.28
C GLY A 52 -20.32 -5.46 -8.99
N LEU A 53 -20.69 -6.61 -9.57
CA LEU A 53 -19.83 -7.81 -9.51
C LEU A 53 -18.54 -7.64 -10.32
N PHE A 54 -18.54 -6.75 -11.31
CA PHE A 54 -17.33 -6.41 -12.06
C PHE A 54 -16.31 -5.70 -11.16
N ASP A 55 -16.77 -4.82 -10.26
CA ASP A 55 -15.91 -4.14 -9.28
C ASP A 55 -15.35 -5.13 -8.25
N ALA A 56 -16.10 -6.20 -7.94
CA ALA A 56 -15.61 -7.27 -7.07
C ALA A 56 -14.40 -8.01 -7.66
N MET A 57 -14.24 -8.06 -8.99
CA MET A 57 -13.12 -8.77 -9.64
C MET A 57 -11.77 -8.09 -9.40
N THR A 58 -11.74 -6.80 -9.01
CA THR A 58 -10.50 -6.10 -8.65
C THR A 58 -10.22 -6.14 -7.14
N SER A 59 -11.02 -6.88 -6.36
CA SER A 59 -10.83 -7.00 -4.92
C SER A 59 -9.61 -7.85 -4.59
N ILE A 60 -8.92 -7.49 -3.52
CA ILE A 60 -7.79 -8.25 -2.99
C ILE A 60 -8.32 -9.30 -2.00
N GLU A 61 -7.85 -10.53 -2.15
CA GLU A 61 -8.12 -11.63 -1.21
C GLU A 61 -7.04 -11.67 -0.13
N VAL A 62 -7.45 -11.57 1.14
CA VAL A 62 -6.54 -11.62 2.30
C VAL A 62 -6.16 -13.07 2.57
N MET A 63 -4.91 -13.32 2.97
CA MET A 63 -4.30 -14.63 3.18
C MET A 63 -4.06 -15.47 1.92
N ASP A 64 -4.28 -14.94 0.72
CA ASP A 64 -3.87 -15.60 -0.52
C ASP A 64 -2.40 -15.23 -0.86
N PRO A 65 -1.48 -16.20 -1.05
CA PRO A 65 -0.06 -15.90 -1.30
C PRO A 65 0.25 -15.10 -2.57
N ARG A 66 -0.69 -15.01 -3.52
CA ARG A 66 -0.52 -14.30 -4.79
C ARG A 66 -1.22 -12.95 -4.81
N LEU A 67 -2.28 -12.78 -4.03
CA LEU A 67 -3.09 -11.57 -3.98
C LEU A 67 -2.79 -10.71 -2.75
N ASP A 68 -2.32 -11.30 -1.65
CA ASP A 68 -2.02 -10.60 -0.40
C ASP A 68 -0.55 -10.20 -0.31
N MET A 69 -0.22 -8.97 -0.74
CA MET A 69 1.12 -8.38 -0.57
C MET A 69 1.52 -8.16 0.91
N GLY A 70 0.57 -8.25 1.85
CA GLY A 70 0.83 -8.16 3.28
C GLY A 70 1.26 -9.49 3.91
N LEU A 71 1.10 -10.61 3.18
CA LEU A 71 1.50 -11.93 3.63
C LEU A 71 3.01 -12.10 3.49
N MET A 72 3.75 -11.76 4.55
CA MET A 72 5.20 -11.95 4.62
C MET A 72 5.56 -13.37 5.03
N THR A 73 6.49 -13.98 4.31
CA THR A 73 7.15 -15.22 4.72
C THR A 73 8.14 -14.96 5.87
N ASP A 74 8.59 -16.03 6.54
CA ASP A 74 9.63 -15.90 7.56
C ASP A 74 10.95 -15.40 6.95
N GLU A 75 11.23 -15.77 5.70
CA GLU A 75 12.36 -15.25 4.92
C GLU A 75 12.26 -13.74 4.69
N ASP A 76 11.11 -13.24 4.22
CA ASP A 76 10.89 -11.80 3.98
C ASP A 76 11.09 -10.98 5.27
N ARG A 77 10.64 -11.52 6.40
CA ARG A 77 10.81 -10.91 7.71
C ARG A 77 12.29 -10.81 8.10
N ALA A 78 13.03 -11.91 7.93
CA ALA A 78 14.45 -11.95 8.25
C ALA A 78 15.25 -10.96 7.39
N GLU A 79 14.96 -10.85 6.09
CA GLU A 79 15.63 -9.89 5.20
C GLU A 79 15.35 -8.44 5.60
N LYS A 80 14.11 -8.13 5.98
CA LYS A 80 13.73 -6.80 6.45
C LYS A 80 14.42 -6.40 7.76
N GLU A 81 14.61 -7.35 8.68
CA GLU A 81 15.30 -7.12 9.96
C GLU A 81 16.80 -6.86 9.78
N LEU A 82 17.42 -7.38 8.71
CA LEU A 82 18.84 -7.19 8.41
C LEU A 82 19.16 -5.84 7.75
N TRP A 83 18.14 -5.10 7.32
CA TRP A 83 18.31 -3.85 6.60
C TRP A 83 18.52 -2.64 7.54
N ASP A 84 19.61 -1.91 7.34
CA ASP A 84 19.91 -0.66 8.05
C ASP A 84 20.33 0.45 7.07
N ILE A 85 19.50 1.51 7.00
CA ILE A 85 19.76 2.72 6.19
C ILE A 85 20.92 3.59 6.73
N GLY A 86 21.23 3.47 8.02
CA GLY A 86 22.32 4.19 8.67
C GLY A 86 23.69 3.56 8.40
N ARG A 87 23.73 2.32 7.90
CA ARG A 87 24.96 1.57 7.67
C ARG A 87 25.89 2.30 6.71
N ARG A 88 27.12 2.56 7.15
CA ARG A 88 28.16 3.17 6.32
C ARG A 88 28.48 2.30 5.11
N LEU A 89 28.38 2.89 3.92
CA LEU A 89 28.64 2.20 2.66
C LEU A 89 30.11 2.34 2.25
N THR A 90 30.67 1.28 1.68
CA THR A 90 31.93 1.35 0.95
C THR A 90 31.69 1.94 -0.43
N LEU A 91 32.75 2.46 -1.09
CA LEU A 91 32.64 2.99 -2.44
C LEU A 91 32.08 1.96 -3.45
N PRO A 92 32.56 0.69 -3.48
CA PRO A 92 31.99 -0.31 -4.39
C PRO A 92 30.51 -0.58 -4.14
N GLN A 93 30.08 -0.65 -2.88
CA GLN A 93 28.66 -0.84 -2.54
C GLN A 93 27.81 0.34 -2.98
N THR A 94 28.33 1.56 -2.80
CA THR A 94 27.65 2.79 -3.23
C THR A 94 27.45 2.80 -4.74
N LEU A 95 28.50 2.51 -5.50
CA LEU A 95 28.43 2.44 -6.96
C LEU A 95 27.47 1.35 -7.43
N TRP A 96 27.53 0.17 -6.82
CA TRP A 96 26.61 -0.91 -7.14
C TRP A 96 25.14 -0.52 -6.93
N ILE A 97 24.82 0.12 -5.79
CA ILE A 97 23.45 0.60 -5.53
C ILE A 97 23.05 1.66 -6.57
N ALA A 98 23.94 2.59 -6.91
CA ALA A 98 23.67 3.61 -7.92
C ALA A 98 23.35 3.00 -9.29
N GLU A 99 24.13 2.00 -9.73
CA GLU A 99 23.88 1.27 -10.97
C GLU A 99 22.54 0.53 -10.95
N GLN A 100 22.17 -0.10 -9.82
CA GLN A 100 20.87 -0.75 -9.69
C GLN A 100 19.72 0.25 -9.79
N VAL A 101 19.82 1.42 -9.15
CA VAL A 101 18.79 2.47 -9.26
C VAL A 101 18.61 2.93 -10.71
N PHE A 102 19.71 3.18 -11.43
CA PHE A 102 19.64 3.52 -12.86
C PHE A 102 19.04 2.39 -13.72
N SER A 103 19.42 1.14 -13.46
CA SER A 103 18.87 0.00 -14.18
C SER A 103 17.36 -0.14 -13.94
N SER A 104 16.90 0.06 -12.69
CA SER A 104 15.47 0.06 -12.35
C SER A 104 14.72 1.20 -13.02
N GLU A 105 15.30 2.39 -13.11
CA GLU A 105 14.73 3.54 -13.83
C GLU A 105 14.58 3.25 -15.33
N MET A 106 15.59 2.67 -15.98
CA MET A 106 15.52 2.28 -17.39
C MET A 106 14.48 1.18 -17.63
N THR A 107 14.37 0.23 -16.70
CA THR A 107 13.36 -0.84 -16.77
C THR A 107 11.96 -0.27 -16.62
N TRP A 108 11.78 0.68 -15.70
CA TRP A 108 10.52 1.40 -15.55
C TRP A 108 10.11 2.07 -16.85
N HIS A 109 11.01 2.80 -17.52
CA HIS A 109 10.77 3.42 -18.84
C HIS A 109 10.54 2.43 -20.00
N SER A 110 10.58 1.12 -19.74
CA SER A 110 10.39 0.06 -20.72
C SER A 110 9.10 -0.73 -20.47
N SER A 111 8.06 -0.06 -19.97
CA SER A 111 6.71 -0.57 -19.69
C SER A 111 6.60 -1.45 -18.44
N ALA A 112 7.48 -1.27 -17.46
CA ALA A 112 7.41 -1.99 -16.18
C ALA A 112 6.81 -1.12 -15.08
N ALA A 113 6.06 -1.70 -14.13
CA ALA A 113 5.45 -0.92 -13.07
C ALA A 113 6.48 -0.25 -12.15
N LEU A 114 6.22 1.01 -11.77
CA LEU A 114 7.08 1.79 -10.87
C LEU A 114 7.26 1.11 -9.49
N VAL A 115 6.20 0.49 -8.98
CA VAL A 115 6.21 -0.20 -7.68
C VAL A 115 7.13 -1.43 -7.70
N GLN A 116 7.20 -2.11 -8.84
CA GLN A 116 8.00 -3.32 -9.03
C GLN A 116 9.44 -3.04 -9.48
N THR A 117 9.77 -1.78 -9.74
CA THR A 117 11.10 -1.34 -10.19
C THR A 117 11.74 -0.41 -9.16
N LEU A 118 11.48 0.89 -9.24
CA LEU A 118 12.15 1.89 -8.40
C LEU A 118 11.78 1.77 -6.91
N TYR A 119 10.52 1.49 -6.56
CA TYR A 119 10.13 1.37 -5.14
C TYR A 119 10.59 0.08 -4.46
N THR A 120 11.22 -0.84 -5.20
CA THR A 120 11.96 -1.96 -4.58
C THR A 120 13.24 -1.46 -3.88
N CYS A 121 13.77 -0.30 -4.27
CA CYS A 121 14.94 0.29 -3.63
C CYS A 121 14.55 0.93 -2.29
N ASN A 122 14.99 0.31 -1.20
CA ASN A 122 14.73 0.80 0.16
C ASN A 122 15.23 2.23 0.40
N TYR A 123 16.27 2.69 -0.30
CA TYR A 123 16.73 4.08 -0.16
C TYR A 123 15.74 5.10 -0.72
N ILE A 124 15.00 4.77 -1.79
CA ILE A 124 13.95 5.65 -2.35
C ILE A 124 12.76 5.72 -1.38
N THR A 125 12.34 4.56 -0.86
CA THR A 125 11.17 4.46 0.02
C THR A 125 11.43 5.09 1.38
N ALA A 126 12.64 4.97 1.92
CA ALA A 126 13.01 5.53 3.21
C ALA A 126 13.26 7.05 3.19
N ASP A 127 13.70 7.62 2.05
CA ASP A 127 14.02 9.05 1.93
C ASP A 127 12.78 9.94 1.70
N ARG A 128 11.57 9.36 1.57
CA ARG A 128 10.31 10.12 1.65
C ARG A 128 10.05 10.67 3.07
N ILE A 129 10.87 10.31 4.05
CA ILE A 129 10.80 10.77 5.44
C ILE A 129 12.10 11.52 5.78
N GLY A 130 12.24 12.72 5.21
CA GLY A 130 13.13 13.81 5.65
C GLY A 130 14.57 13.46 6.03
N ILE A 131 15.52 13.66 5.10
CA ILE A 131 16.96 13.60 5.41
C ILE A 131 17.64 14.88 4.97
N THR A 132 18.22 15.56 5.97
CA THR A 132 18.92 16.83 5.90
C THR A 132 20.31 16.64 5.31
N ILE A 133 20.63 17.33 4.19
CA ILE A 133 22.02 17.53 3.78
C ILE A 133 22.71 18.40 4.83
N GLY A 134 23.57 17.82 5.67
CA GLY A 134 24.30 18.53 6.73
C GLY A 134 25.80 18.25 6.70
N SER A 135 26.62 19.28 6.98
CA SER A 135 28.09 19.15 6.99
C SER A 135 28.54 18.22 8.12
N GLY A 136 29.15 17.08 7.77
CA GLY A 136 29.62 16.06 8.73
C GLY A 136 29.10 14.64 8.48
N THR A 137 28.87 14.28 7.21
CA THR A 137 28.23 13.03 6.77
C THR A 137 28.96 11.79 7.33
N GLN A 138 28.30 11.01 8.19
CA GLN A 138 28.84 9.72 8.67
C GLN A 138 28.91 8.67 7.55
N ASN A 139 28.16 8.88 6.47
CA ASN A 139 28.09 8.00 5.30
C ASN A 139 28.21 8.78 3.99
N PRO A 140 29.44 9.13 3.55
CA PRO A 140 29.64 9.97 2.37
C PRO A 140 29.12 9.32 1.08
N GLY A 141 29.14 7.98 0.98
CA GLY A 141 28.58 7.28 -0.19
C GLY A 141 27.08 7.49 -0.32
N ARG A 142 26.35 7.41 0.79
CA ARG A 142 24.92 7.74 0.81
C ARG A 142 24.67 9.21 0.54
N ASP A 143 25.30 10.09 1.31
CA ASP A 143 24.90 11.51 1.36
C ASP A 143 25.38 12.31 0.14
N MET A 144 26.55 11.97 -0.41
CA MET A 144 27.14 12.72 -1.54
C MET A 144 26.85 12.09 -2.90
N VAL A 145 26.50 10.80 -2.96
CA VAL A 145 26.30 10.08 -4.23
C VAL A 145 24.87 9.58 -4.36
N LEU A 146 24.41 8.73 -3.44
CA LEU A 146 23.08 8.15 -3.56
C LEU A 146 21.99 9.21 -3.41
N TYR A 147 22.03 10.04 -2.38
CA TYR A 147 21.01 11.05 -2.13
C TYR A 147 20.74 11.96 -3.35
N PRO A 148 21.73 12.64 -3.97
CA PRO A 148 21.46 13.46 -5.14
C PRO A 148 20.97 12.63 -6.34
N LEU A 149 21.42 11.37 -6.49
CA LEU A 149 20.89 10.46 -7.51
C LEU A 149 19.40 10.16 -7.28
N LEU A 150 19.01 9.81 -6.05
CA LEU A 150 17.61 9.50 -5.71
C LEU A 150 16.71 10.73 -5.91
N VAL A 151 17.18 11.93 -5.54
CA VAL A 151 16.48 13.18 -5.81
C VAL A 151 16.33 13.42 -7.32
N ALA A 152 17.38 13.15 -8.11
CA ALA A 152 17.33 13.29 -9.56
C ALA A 152 16.35 12.30 -10.21
N THR A 153 16.35 11.02 -9.79
CA THR A 153 15.41 10.00 -10.23
C THR A 153 13.97 10.38 -9.82
N GLY A 154 13.77 10.88 -8.59
CA GLY A 154 12.47 11.41 -8.17
C GLY A 154 11.98 12.57 -9.04
N ALA A 155 12.88 13.48 -9.44
CA ALA A 155 12.57 14.55 -10.39
C ALA A 155 12.31 14.02 -11.81
N CYS A 156 12.92 12.90 -12.21
CA CYS A 156 12.59 12.21 -13.47
C CYS A 156 11.15 11.66 -13.43
N CYS A 157 10.81 10.94 -12.35
CA CYS A 157 9.45 10.44 -12.12
C CYS A 157 8.41 11.58 -12.14
N GLN A 158 8.73 12.72 -11.52
CA GLN A 158 7.87 13.91 -11.52
C GLN A 158 7.61 14.43 -12.94
N ARG A 159 8.62 14.46 -13.81
CA ARG A 159 8.45 14.92 -15.21
C ARG A 159 7.55 13.98 -16.01
N VAL A 160 7.72 12.68 -15.86
CA VAL A 160 6.83 11.71 -16.51
C VAL A 160 5.40 11.84 -15.98
N TRP A 161 5.24 12.03 -14.67
CA TRP A 161 3.93 12.30 -14.08
C TRP A 161 3.28 13.57 -14.63
N ASP A 162 4.06 14.63 -14.85
CA ASP A 162 3.56 15.86 -15.48
C ASP A 162 3.07 15.59 -16.91
N GLU A 163 3.76 14.75 -17.69
CA GLU A 163 3.31 14.36 -19.03
C GLU A 163 2.07 13.46 -19.01
N TYR A 164 2.01 12.54 -18.05
CA TYR A 164 0.84 11.70 -17.81
C TYR A 164 -0.40 12.54 -17.46
N THR A 165 -0.27 13.50 -16.54
CA THR A 165 -1.37 14.39 -16.14
C THR A 165 -1.79 15.37 -17.23
N ARG A 166 -0.91 15.67 -18.19
CA ARG A 166 -1.24 16.41 -19.42
C ARG A 166 -1.96 15.56 -20.47
N GLY A 167 -2.01 14.24 -20.30
CA GLY A 167 -2.60 13.31 -21.25
C GLY A 167 -1.71 13.04 -22.47
N ASN A 168 -0.40 13.31 -22.38
CA ASN A 168 0.56 13.04 -23.44
C ASN A 168 1.08 11.60 -23.43
N VAL A 169 0.86 10.89 -22.31
CA VAL A 169 1.46 9.59 -22.00
C VAL A 169 0.41 8.74 -21.26
N TYR A 170 0.29 7.46 -21.64
CA TYR A 170 -0.58 6.47 -21.01
C TYR A 170 0.23 5.50 -20.14
N GLY A 171 -0.10 5.45 -18.85
CA GLY A 171 0.74 4.82 -17.81
C GLY A 171 0.90 3.29 -17.87
N ASP A 172 0.07 2.59 -18.64
CA ASP A 172 0.15 1.13 -18.82
C ASP A 172 0.62 0.72 -20.24
N GLU A 173 0.98 1.69 -21.08
CA GLU A 173 1.39 1.45 -22.47
C GLU A 173 2.70 2.17 -22.82
N ASP A 174 2.77 3.48 -22.55
CA ASP A 174 3.85 4.35 -23.04
C ASP A 174 5.06 4.41 -22.12
N VAL A 175 4.91 4.08 -20.84
CA VAL A 175 5.96 4.17 -19.82
C VAL A 175 6.17 2.82 -19.20
#